data_AF-A0A286XH42-F1
#
_entry.id   AF-A0A286XH42-F1
#
_cell.length_a   1.000
_cell.length_b   1.000
_cell.length_c   1.000
_cell.angle_alpha   90.00
_cell.angle_beta   90.00
_cell.angle_gamma   90.00
#
_symmetry.space_group_name_H-M   'P 1'
#
loop_
_entity.id
_entity.type
_entity.pdbx_description
1 polymer ?
#
loop_
_entity_poly.entity_id
_entity_poly.type
_entity_poly.pdbx_seq_one_letter_code
_entity_poly.pdbx_strand_id
1 'polypeptide(L)'
;MNSLKPDLLQLRKIRDQYLLWLTQKGTRQKKINEWLGIRNETEDQYALMMEDEEDLPHHEERTWYVGKINRTQAEGMLSGKRDGTFLIRESSQRGCYACSVV
;
A
#
# COMPACT_ATOMS: atom_id res chain seq x y z
N MET A 1 6.40 44.69 13.18
CA MET A 1 7.07 43.36 13.27
C MET A 1 6.72 42.54 14.52
N ASN A 2 6.09 43.08 15.58
CA ASN A 2 5.74 42.29 16.78
C ASN A 2 4.35 41.60 16.76
N SER A 3 3.51 41.89 15.76
CA SER A 3 2.16 41.32 15.63
C SER A 3 2.13 39.90 15.06
N LEU A 4 3.18 39.46 14.37
CA LEU A 4 3.23 38.15 13.69
C LEU A 4 3.71 37.01 14.62
N LYS A 5 4.34 37.35 15.74
CA LYS A 5 4.86 36.40 16.73
C LYS A 5 3.77 35.52 17.37
N PRO A 6 2.62 36.06 17.83
CA PRO A 6 1.55 35.23 18.39
C PRO A 6 0.98 34.24 17.36
N ASP A 7 0.77 34.69 16.12
CA ASP A 7 0.23 33.85 15.04
C ASP A 7 1.17 32.69 14.71
N LEU A 8 2.47 32.96 14.61
CA LEU A 8 3.48 31.93 14.39
C LEU A 8 3.49 30.87 15.51
N LEU A 9 3.35 31.31 16.77
CA LEU A 9 3.29 30.40 17.91
C LEU A 9 2.02 29.54 17.89
N GLN A 10 0.88 30.12 17.50
CA GLN A 10 -0.37 29.40 17.36
C GLN A 10 -0.30 28.37 16.23
N LEU A 11 0.24 28.74 15.06
CA LEU A 11 0.44 27.81 13.94
C LEU A 11 1.36 26.65 14.31
N ARG A 12 2.42 26.91 15.08
CA ARG A 12 3.29 25.85 15.61
C ARG A 12 2.53 24.87 16.50
N LYS A 13 1.73 25.39 17.45
CA LYS A 13 0.91 24.54 18.33
C LYS A 13 -0.08 23.68 17.53
N ILE A 14 -0.75 24.27 16.55
CA ILE A 14 -1.70 23.57 15.67
C ILE A 14 -0.98 22.46 14.91
N ARG A 15 0.16 22.77 14.28
CA ARG A 15 0.98 21.79 13.56
C ARG A 15 1.35 20.62 14.47
N ASP A 16 1.88 20.90 15.66
CA ASP A 16 2.34 19.85 16.59
C ASP A 16 1.16 18.96 17.05
N GLN A 17 -0.04 19.53 17.21
CA GLN A 17 -1.26 18.79 17.50
C GLN A 17 -1.68 17.85 16.35
N TYR A 18 -1.62 18.32 15.10
CA TYR A 18 -1.92 17.47 13.94
C TYR A 18 -0.91 16.35 13.77
N LEU A 19 0.38 16.61 14.01
CA LEU A 19 1.41 15.56 13.95
C LEU A 19 1.13 14.45 14.97
N LEU A 20 0.80 14.82 16.22
CA LEU A 20 0.42 13.83 17.24
C LEU A 20 -0.82 13.03 16.82
N TRP A 21 -1.83 13.71 16.27
CA TRP A 21 -3.06 13.06 15.82
C TRP A 21 -2.82 12.07 14.68
N LEU A 22 -2.01 12.44 13.69
CA LEU A 22 -1.64 11.57 12.57
C LEU A 22 -0.88 10.33 13.03
N THR A 23 0.08 10.50 13.95
CA THR A 23 0.83 9.37 14.53
C THR A 23 -0.09 8.44 15.32
N GLN A 24 -1.03 8.98 16.12
CA GLN A 24 -2.02 8.16 16.84
C GLN A 24 -2.97 7.39 15.92
N LYS A 25 -3.26 7.92 14.72
CA LYS A 25 -4.05 7.25 13.70
C LYS A 25 -3.27 6.21 12.88
N GLY A 26 -1.99 6.00 13.20
CA GLY A 26 -1.13 5.04 12.50
C GLY A 26 -0.62 5.56 11.14
N THR A 27 -0.65 6.87 10.92
CA THR A 27 -0.05 7.46 9.71
C THR A 27 1.45 7.24 9.75
N ARG A 28 2.01 6.63 8.70
CA ARG A 28 3.45 6.34 8.60
C ARG A 28 4.26 7.64 8.53
N GLN A 29 5.43 7.66 9.15
CA GLN A 29 6.32 8.83 9.19
C GLN A 29 6.70 9.34 7.78
N LYS A 30 6.84 8.44 6.80
CA LYS A 30 7.13 8.79 5.39
C LYS A 30 6.08 9.75 4.82
N LYS A 31 4.80 9.44 4.98
CA LYS A 31 3.66 10.24 4.52
C LYS A 31 3.55 11.59 5.25
N ILE A 32 3.92 11.61 6.54
CA ILE A 32 4.01 12.85 7.32
C ILE A 32 5.13 13.74 6.79
N ASN A 33 6.31 13.18 6.49
CA ASN A 33 7.46 13.92 5.95
C ASN A 33 7.15 14.51 4.57
N GLU A 34 6.45 13.75 3.73
CA GLU A 34 5.94 14.19 2.43
C GLU A 34 5.03 15.43 2.56
N TRP A 35 4.01 15.37 3.43
CA TRP A 35 3.12 16.50 3.68
C TRP A 35 3.81 17.73 4.28
N LEU A 36 4.86 17.51 5.08
CA LEU A 36 5.67 18.58 5.64
C LEU A 36 6.68 19.16 4.63
N GLY A 37 6.80 18.57 3.44
CA GLY A 37 7.76 19.00 2.42
C GLY A 37 9.22 18.82 2.85
N ILE A 38 9.49 17.94 3.83
CA ILE A 38 10.85 17.59 4.25
C ILE A 38 11.37 16.60 3.21
N ARG A 39 11.84 17.12 2.08
CA ARG A 39 12.24 16.34 0.90
C ARG A 39 13.74 16.09 0.88
N ASN A 40 14.11 14.85 0.57
CA ASN A 40 15.49 14.43 0.33
C ASN A 40 15.53 13.98 -1.14
N GLU A 41 16.06 14.82 -2.04
CA GLU A 41 15.89 14.68 -3.50
C GLU A 41 16.30 13.29 -4.06
N THR A 42 17.28 12.64 -3.44
CA THR A 42 17.78 11.31 -3.81
C THR A 42 16.94 10.14 -3.29
N GLU A 43 16.31 10.26 -2.12
CA GLU A 43 15.45 9.21 -1.56
C GLU A 43 14.03 9.29 -2.13
N ASP A 44 13.56 10.51 -2.42
CA ASP A 44 12.20 10.78 -2.92
C ASP A 44 11.95 10.18 -4.31
N GLN A 45 12.98 10.13 -5.17
CA GLN A 45 12.87 9.55 -6.51
C GLN A 45 12.72 8.02 -6.48
N TYR A 46 13.36 7.36 -5.51
CA TYR A 46 13.17 5.94 -5.22
C TYR A 46 11.83 5.69 -4.51
N ALA A 47 11.43 6.60 -3.62
CA ALA A 47 10.19 6.53 -2.87
C ALA A 47 8.93 6.68 -3.73
N LEU A 48 8.94 7.55 -4.75
CA LEU A 48 7.87 7.72 -5.74
C LEU A 48 7.71 6.49 -6.64
N MET A 49 8.80 5.78 -6.96
CA MET A 49 8.71 4.49 -7.66
C MET A 49 8.11 3.38 -6.79
N MET A 50 8.18 3.52 -5.46
CA MET A 50 7.64 2.56 -4.48
C MET A 50 6.23 2.97 -3.98
N GLU A 51 5.73 4.15 -4.33
CA GLU A 51 4.38 4.60 -3.95
C GLU A 51 3.30 3.88 -4.76
N ASP A 52 3.56 3.60 -6.04
CA ASP A 52 2.72 2.71 -6.87
C ASP A 52 2.75 1.25 -6.37
N GLU A 53 3.69 0.91 -5.48
CA GLU A 53 3.76 -0.41 -4.87
C GLU A 53 2.80 -0.54 -3.68
N GLU A 54 2.54 0.53 -2.92
CA GLU A 54 1.79 0.45 -1.65
C GLU A 54 0.30 0.10 -1.79
N ASP A 55 -0.32 0.33 -2.96
CA ASP A 55 -1.76 0.07 -3.20
C ASP A 55 -2.02 -1.04 -4.25
N LEU A 56 -1.02 -1.91 -4.47
CA LEU A 56 -1.17 -2.98 -5.44
C LEU A 56 -2.17 -4.03 -4.94
N PRO A 57 -3.05 -4.55 -5.82
CA PRO A 57 -4.08 -5.50 -5.41
C PRO A 57 -3.50 -6.77 -4.80
N HIS A 58 -2.25 -7.14 -5.12
CA HIS A 58 -1.59 -8.33 -4.57
C HIS A 58 -1.19 -8.22 -3.10
N HIS A 59 -1.31 -7.03 -2.48
CA HIS A 59 -1.14 -6.86 -1.04
C HIS A 59 -2.25 -7.50 -0.20
N GLU A 60 -3.43 -7.73 -0.78
CA GLU A 60 -4.49 -8.46 -0.09
C GLU A 60 -4.54 -9.91 -0.58
N GLU A 61 -4.32 -10.88 0.31
CA GLU A 61 -4.30 -12.31 -0.03
C GLU A 61 -5.54 -12.76 -0.81
N ARG A 62 -6.71 -12.24 -0.45
CA ARG A 62 -8.00 -12.54 -1.09
C ARG A 62 -8.12 -12.17 -2.56
N THR A 63 -7.21 -11.35 -3.11
CA THR A 63 -7.23 -10.99 -4.54
C THR A 63 -6.60 -12.05 -5.43
N TRP A 64 -5.76 -12.92 -4.86
CA TRP A 64 -5.03 -13.94 -5.62
C TRP A 64 -5.15 -15.34 -5.02
N TYR A 65 -5.39 -15.51 -3.72
CA TYR A 65 -5.60 -16.82 -3.11
C TYR A 65 -7.09 -17.18 -3.10
N VAL A 66 -7.42 -18.30 -3.75
CA VAL A 66 -8.80 -18.78 -3.93
C VAL A 66 -9.09 -20.08 -3.19
N GLY A 67 -8.16 -20.53 -2.35
CA GLY A 67 -8.34 -21.70 -1.50
C GLY A 67 -8.44 -23.02 -2.28
N LYS A 68 -9.30 -23.92 -1.80
CA LYS A 68 -9.42 -25.30 -2.29
C LYS A 68 -10.31 -25.40 -3.52
N ILE A 69 -9.77 -25.04 -4.67
CA ILE A 69 -10.39 -25.26 -5.98
C ILE A 69 -9.55 -26.21 -6.84
N ASN A 70 -10.19 -26.91 -7.76
CA ASN A 70 -9.50 -27.78 -8.72
C ASN A 70 -9.00 -27.00 -9.95
N ARG A 71 -8.21 -27.66 -10.80
CA ARG A 71 -7.65 -27.06 -12.02
C ARG A 71 -8.72 -26.53 -12.97
N THR A 72 -9.79 -27.29 -13.20
CA THR A 72 -10.87 -26.92 -14.13
C THR A 72 -11.61 -25.67 -13.66
N GLN A 73 -11.83 -25.52 -12.35
CA GLN A 73 -12.42 -24.31 -11.78
C GLN A 73 -11.51 -23.09 -11.98
N ALA A 74 -10.20 -23.25 -11.77
CA ALA A 74 -9.22 -22.19 -12.00
C ALA A 74 -9.17 -21.76 -13.48
N GLU A 75 -9.18 -22.72 -14.42
CA GLU A 75 -9.25 -22.45 -15.86
C GLU A 75 -10.53 -21.67 -16.21
N GLY A 76 -11.67 -21.99 -15.60
CA GLY A 76 -12.91 -21.24 -15.75
C GLY A 76 -12.82 -19.79 -15.25
N MET A 77 -12.13 -19.54 -14.13
CA MET A 77 -11.94 -18.19 -13.57
C MET A 77 -10.99 -17.32 -14.40
N LEU A 78 -9.98 -17.95 -15.00
CA LEU A 78 -8.94 -17.29 -15.81
C LEU A 78 -9.34 -17.17 -17.30
N SER A 79 -10.38 -17.87 -17.74
CA SER A 79 -10.88 -17.78 -19.11
C SER A 79 -11.25 -16.34 -19.49
N GLY A 80 -10.66 -15.84 -20.57
CA GLY A 80 -10.89 -14.48 -21.07
C GLY A 80 -10.28 -13.35 -20.22
N LYS A 81 -9.43 -13.66 -19.23
CA LYS A 81 -8.63 -12.67 -18.50
C LYS A 81 -7.39 -12.29 -19.31
N ARG A 82 -6.75 -11.18 -18.94
CA ARG A 82 -5.52 -10.69 -19.60
C ARG A 82 -4.34 -11.60 -19.26
N ASP A 83 -3.39 -11.71 -20.18
CA ASP A 83 -2.11 -12.38 -19.95
C ASP A 83 -1.44 -11.87 -18.67
N GLY A 84 -0.89 -12.80 -17.88
CA GLY A 84 -0.30 -12.49 -16.58
C GLY A 84 -1.29 -12.39 -15.41
N THR A 85 -2.60 -12.51 -15.65
CA THR A 85 -3.57 -12.71 -14.56
C THR A 85 -3.32 -14.06 -13.91
N PHE A 86 -3.21 -14.09 -12.58
CA PHE A 86 -2.90 -15.31 -11.83
C PHE A 86 -3.82 -15.50 -10.62
N LEU A 87 -3.83 -16.73 -10.11
CA LEU A 87 -4.38 -17.10 -8.81
C LEU A 87 -3.58 -18.25 -8.20
N ILE A 88 -3.60 -18.36 -6.88
CA ILE A 88 -3.03 -19.45 -6.10
C ILE A 88 -4.16 -20.28 -5.51
N ARG A 89 -4.06 -21.59 -5.65
CA ARG A 89 -5.02 -22.57 -5.11
C ARG A 89 -4.30 -23.70 -4.38
N GLU A 90 -5.02 -24.46 -3.57
CA GLU A 90 -4.51 -25.73 -3.06
C GLU A 90 -4.19 -26.69 -4.22
N SER A 91 -3.07 -27.39 -4.10
CA SER A 91 -2.71 -28.47 -5.00
C SER A 91 -3.53 -29.72 -4.70
N SER A 92 -3.63 -30.63 -5.66
CA SER A 92 -4.10 -32.00 -5.41
C SER A 92 -3.16 -32.75 -4.48
N GLN A 93 -1.88 -32.36 -4.44
CA GLN A 93 -0.92 -32.84 -3.47
C GLN A 93 -1.17 -32.17 -2.11
N ARG A 94 -1.42 -32.99 -1.09
CA ARG A 94 -1.73 -32.53 0.26
C ARG A 94 -0.59 -31.66 0.82
N GLY A 95 -0.94 -30.46 1.28
CA GLY A 95 0.00 -29.52 1.87
C GLY A 95 0.82 -28.72 0.84
N CYS A 96 0.54 -28.86 -0.45
CA CYS A 96 1.17 -28.09 -1.51
C CYS A 96 0.17 -27.10 -2.13
N TYR A 97 0.71 -26.07 -2.78
CA TYR A 97 -0.07 -25.08 -3.54
C TYR A 97 0.25 -25.18 -5.03
N ALA A 98 -0.65 -24.65 -5.86
CA ALA A 98 -0.46 -24.52 -7.29
C ALA A 98 -0.76 -23.09 -7.74
N CYS A 99 0.11 -22.54 -8.58
CA CYS A 99 -0.14 -21.29 -9.30
C CYS A 99 -0.84 -21.60 -10.62
N SER A 100 -1.94 -20.91 -10.89
CA SER A 100 -2.62 -20.93 -12.18
C SER A 100 -2.55 -19.53 -12.77
N VAL A 101 -2.09 -19.42 -14.01
CA VAL A 101 -1.87 -18.16 -14.73
C VAL A 101 -2.39 -18.31 -16.15
N VAL A 102 -2.92 -17.23 -16.72
CA VAL A 102 -3.29 -17.14 -18.14
C VAL A 102 -2.07 -17.29 -19.02
#